data_AF-A0A151S649-F1
#
_entry.id   AF-A0A151S649-F1
#
_cell.length_a   1.000
_cell.length_b   1.000
_cell.length_c   1.000
_cell.angle_alpha   90.00
_cell.angle_beta   90.00
_cell.angle_gamma   90.00
#
_symmetry.space_group_name_H-M   'P 1'
#
loop_
_entity.id
_entity.type
_entity.pdbx_description
1 polymer ?
#
loop_
_entity_poly.entity_id
_entity_poly.type
_entity_poly.pdbx_seq_one_letter_code
_entity_poly.pdbx_strand_id
1 'polypeptide(L)'
;KGKRMWGYVDGTFSKPSNEQTTTFAKELETWEVNNSKIINWINNSVSIGMKLAKYDLAKVVWDHLKNLYEQSNFVKHYQLKIDI
;
A
#
# COMPACT_ATOMS: atom_id res chain seq x y z
N LYS A 1 8.07 3.79 16.12
CA LYS A 1 8.40 2.84 15.02
C LYS A 1 7.42 2.89 13.83
N GLY A 2 6.11 3.11 14.01
CA GLY A 2 5.13 3.09 12.91
C GLY A 2 5.31 4.13 11.78
N LYS A 3 5.80 5.34 12.08
CA LYS A 3 5.96 6.42 11.08
C LYS A 3 6.91 6.08 9.92
N ARG A 4 7.88 5.17 10.13
CA ARG A 4 8.79 4.69 9.06
C ARG A 4 8.10 3.73 8.08
N MET A 5 7.08 2.98 8.53
CA MET A 5 6.34 2.08 7.64
C MET A 5 5.45 2.86 6.68
N TRP A 6 4.96 4.04 7.11
CA TRP A 6 4.15 4.91 6.25
C TRP A 6 4.88 5.39 5.01
N GLY A 7 6.21 5.57 5.08
CA GLY A 7 7.01 5.96 3.92
C GLY A 7 7.00 4.92 2.78
N TYR A 8 6.72 3.64 3.07
CA TYR A 8 6.54 2.61 2.03
C TYR A 8 5.12 2.63 1.44
N VAL A 9 4.15 3.13 2.22
CA VAL A 9 2.74 3.25 1.86
C VAL A 9 2.49 4.50 1.02
N ASP A 10 3.17 5.61 1.31
CA ASP A 10 3.07 6.86 0.55
C ASP A 10 4.06 6.97 -0.63
N GLY A 11 5.06 6.08 -0.70
CA GLY A 11 6.06 6.02 -1.77
C GLY A 11 7.33 6.83 -1.50
N THR A 12 7.48 7.44 -0.32
CA THR A 12 8.72 8.12 0.12
C THR A 12 9.93 7.18 0.13
N PHE A 13 9.72 5.90 0.47
CA PHE A 13 10.72 4.84 0.34
C PHE A 13 10.46 4.06 -0.95
N SER A 14 11.02 4.56 -2.05
CA SER A 14 11.04 3.87 -3.34
C SER A 14 12.04 2.73 -3.37
N LYS A 15 11.81 1.74 -4.25
CA LYS A 15 12.75 0.64 -4.48
C LYS A 15 14.14 1.22 -4.77
N PRO A 16 15.20 0.81 -4.04
CA PRO A 16 16.54 1.27 -4.34
C PRO A 16 16.89 0.85 -5.77
N SER A 17 17.40 1.80 -6.57
CA SER A 17 17.74 1.60 -7.99
C SER A 17 19.22 1.74 -8.27
N ASN A 18 20.03 2.07 -7.27
CA ASN A 18 21.43 2.41 -7.45
C ASN A 18 22.33 1.23 -7.07
N GLU A 19 22.54 0.30 -8.02
CA GLU A 19 23.29 -0.95 -7.84
C GLU A 19 24.79 -0.74 -7.50
N GLN A 20 25.29 0.48 -7.62
CA GLN A 20 26.71 0.82 -7.45
C GLN A 20 27.13 1.02 -6.00
N THR A 21 26.20 1.07 -5.04
CA THR A 21 26.54 1.21 -3.62
C THR A 21 26.78 -0.15 -2.98
N THR A 22 27.83 -0.27 -2.16
CA THR A 22 28.12 -1.48 -1.37
C THR A 22 27.01 -1.83 -0.37
N THR A 23 26.11 -0.88 -0.09
CA THR A 23 24.93 -1.05 0.76
C THR A 23 23.66 -1.45 0.00
N PHE A 24 23.67 -1.43 -1.34
CA PHE A 24 22.49 -1.63 -2.18
C PHE A 24 21.74 -2.92 -1.85
N ALA A 25 22.45 -4.05 -1.76
CA ALA A 25 21.85 -5.34 -1.48
C ALA A 25 21.11 -5.37 -0.13
N LYS A 26 21.67 -4.72 0.90
CA LYS A 26 21.09 -4.65 2.24
C LYS A 26 19.88 -3.70 2.29
N GLU A 27 19.96 -2.59 1.56
CA GLU A 27 18.87 -1.62 1.44
C GLU A 27 17.70 -2.21 0.64
N LEU A 28 17.99 -3.00 -0.40
CA LEU A 28 17.00 -3.73 -1.20
C LEU A 28 16.31 -4.81 -0.37
N GLU A 29 17.06 -5.67 0.32
CA GLU A 29 16.50 -6.71 1.20
C GLU A 29 15.61 -6.07 2.28
N THR A 30 16.08 -4.99 2.92
CA THR A 30 15.30 -4.27 3.93
C THR A 30 14.02 -3.70 3.33
N TRP A 31 14.08 -3.16 2.11
CA TRP A 31 12.93 -2.61 1.41
C TRP A 31 11.91 -3.71 1.08
N GLU A 32 12.35 -4.83 0.51
CA GLU A 32 11.50 -5.97 0.13
C GLU A 32 10.80 -6.59 1.34
N VAL A 33 11.53 -6.79 2.45
CA VAL A 33 10.96 -7.32 3.69
C VAL A 33 9.87 -6.41 4.24
N ASN A 34 10.10 -5.09 4.25
CA ASN A 34 9.10 -4.14 4.76
C ASN A 34 7.90 -4.00 3.83
N ASN A 35 8.13 -3.95 2.52
CA ASN A 35 7.08 -3.92 1.50
C ASN A 35 6.16 -5.16 1.62
N SER A 36 6.74 -6.36 1.68
CA SER A 36 5.99 -7.62 1.83
C SER A 36 5.23 -7.69 3.15
N LYS A 37 5.82 -7.19 4.26
CA LYS A 37 5.11 -7.12 5.55
C LYS A 37 3.88 -6.21 5.49
N ILE A 38 3.97 -5.08 4.80
CA ILE A 38 2.86 -4.14 4.65
C ILE A 38 1.76 -4.76 3.77
N ILE A 39 2.13 -5.40 2.67
CA ILE A 39 1.18 -6.12 1.80
C ILE A 39 0.45 -7.21 2.61
N ASN A 40 1.18 -8.02 3.37
CA ASN A 40 0.57 -9.05 4.23
C ASN A 40 -0.32 -8.44 5.32
N TRP A 41 0.11 -7.35 5.96
CA TRP A 41 -0.72 -6.66 6.95
C TRP A 41 -2.02 -6.15 6.33
N ILE A 42 -1.95 -5.54 5.15
CA ILE A 42 -3.14 -5.10 4.41
C ILE A 42 -4.03 -6.28 4.06
N ASN A 43 -3.48 -7.34 3.47
CA ASN A 43 -4.23 -8.53 3.06
C ASN A 43 -4.94 -9.22 4.25
N ASN A 44 -4.30 -9.24 5.42
CA ASN A 44 -4.92 -9.77 6.64
C ASN A 44 -5.96 -8.82 7.25
N SER A 45 -5.85 -7.51 7.00
CA SER A 45 -6.77 -6.50 7.58
C SER A 45 -8.02 -6.27 6.75
N VAL A 46 -8.00 -6.57 5.44
CA VAL A 46 -9.13 -6.32 4.54
C VAL A 46 -9.65 -7.64 3.96
N SER A 47 -10.97 -7.86 4.04
CA SER A 47 -11.64 -9.07 3.52
C SER A 47 -11.52 -9.25 1.99
N ILE A 48 -11.09 -8.19 1.28
CA ILE A 48 -10.79 -8.21 -0.16
C ILE A 48 -9.32 -8.49 -0.48
N GLY A 49 -8.49 -8.87 0.52
CA GLY A 49 -7.05 -9.06 0.38
C GLY A 49 -6.64 -9.99 -0.77
N MET A 50 -7.47 -10.99 -1.10
CA MET A 50 -7.21 -11.90 -2.23
C MET A 50 -7.17 -11.17 -3.59
N LYS A 51 -7.90 -10.06 -3.77
CA LYS A 51 -7.84 -9.23 -4.99
C LYS A 51 -6.61 -8.31 -5.03
N LEU A 52 -5.99 -8.08 -3.87
CA LEU A 52 -4.83 -7.20 -3.69
C LEU A 52 -3.50 -7.97 -3.73
N ALA A 53 -3.53 -9.30 -3.49
CA ALA A 53 -2.37 -10.18 -3.56
C ALA A 53 -1.66 -10.23 -4.93
N LYS A 54 -2.28 -9.67 -5.98
CA LYS A 54 -1.70 -9.55 -7.32
C LYS A 54 -0.71 -8.39 -7.49
N TYR A 55 -0.57 -7.54 -6.47
CA TYR A 55 0.29 -6.37 -6.53
C TYR A 55 1.55 -6.56 -5.69
N ASP A 56 2.71 -6.38 -6.30
CA ASP A 56 4.00 -6.55 -5.64
C ASP A 56 4.46 -5.31 -4.86
N LEU A 57 3.73 -4.19 -4.97
CA LEU A 57 4.11 -2.92 -4.33
C LEU A 57 3.05 -2.44 -3.36
N ALA A 58 3.45 -2.21 -2.11
CA ALA A 58 2.59 -1.70 -1.05
C ALA A 58 1.89 -0.38 -1.43
N LYS A 59 2.59 0.51 -2.14
CA LYS A 59 2.01 1.75 -2.66
C LYS A 59 0.82 1.51 -3.60
N VAL A 60 0.94 0.53 -4.50
CA VAL A 60 -0.11 0.19 -5.47
C VAL A 60 -1.31 -0.43 -4.76
N VAL A 61 -1.06 -1.32 -3.79
CA VAL A 61 -2.11 -1.87 -2.92
C VAL A 61 -2.86 -0.77 -2.19
N TRP A 62 -2.13 0.20 -1.62
CA TRP A 62 -2.70 1.34 -0.90
C TRP A 62 -3.51 2.27 -1.81
N ASP A 63 -2.99 2.61 -2.98
CA ASP A 63 -3.71 3.46 -3.95
C ASP A 63 -4.99 2.80 -4.45
N HIS A 64 -4.97 1.48 -4.64
CA HIS A 64 -6.18 0.74 -5.02
C HIS A 64 -7.24 0.79 -3.91
N LEU A 65 -6.82 0.61 -2.65
CA LEU A 65 -7.72 0.75 -1.50
C LEU A 65 -8.27 2.17 -1.39
N LYS A 66 -7.42 3.19 -1.53
CA LYS A 66 -7.85 4.59 -1.49
C LYS A 66 -8.94 4.85 -2.52
N ASN A 67 -8.74 4.44 -3.78
CA ASN A 67 -9.75 4.59 -4.83
C ASN A 67 -11.04 3.83 -4.52
N LEU A 68 -10.96 2.58 -4.05
CA LEU A 68 -12.14 1.78 -3.71
C LEU A 68 -12.98 2.45 -2.60
N TYR A 69 -12.33 2.96 -1.56
CA TYR A 69 -13.02 3.63 -0.47
C TYR A 69 -13.49 5.03 -0.85
N GLU A 70 -12.76 5.79 -1.66
CA GLU A 70 -13.22 7.07 -2.20
C GLU A 70 -14.48 6.89 -3.04
N GLN A 71 -14.51 5.90 -3.94
CA GLN A 71 -15.70 5.58 -4.74
C GLN A 71 -16.87 5.10 -3.88
N SER A 72 -16.63 4.19 -2.92
CA SER A 72 -17.69 3.70 -2.03
C SER A 72 -18.26 4.82 -1.15
N ASN A 73 -17.41 5.70 -0.63
CA ASN A 73 -17.85 6.85 0.16
C ASN A 73 -18.61 7.86 -0.69
N PHE A 74 -18.22 8.06 -1.95
CA PHE A 74 -18.96 8.88 -2.90
C PHE A 74 -20.36 8.30 -3.14
N VAL A 75 -20.49 7.01 -3.44
CA VAL A 75 -21.80 6.36 -3.65
C VAL A 75 -22.69 6.48 -2.41
N LYS A 76 -22.16 6.26 -1.20
CA LYS A 76 -22.93 6.42 0.05
C LYS A 76 -23.39 7.86 0.26
N HIS A 77 -22.54 8.83 -0.01
CA HIS A 77 -22.89 10.24 0.10
C HIS A 77 -23.95 10.67 -0.92
N TYR A 78 -23.96 10.09 -2.12
CA TYR A 78 -25.02 10.31 -3.10
C TYR A 78 -26.34 9.65 -2.68
N GLN A 79 -26.30 8.42 -2.18
CA GLN A 79 -27.50 7.73 -1.70
C GLN A 79 -28.19 8.52 -0.58
N LEU A 80 -27.41 9.03 0.38
CA LEU A 80 -27.91 9.89 1.45
C LEU A 80 -28.54 11.21 0.97
N LYS A 81 -28.14 11.72 -0.20
CA LYS A 81 -28.72 12.94 -0.79
C LYS A 81 -30.00 12.67 -1.59
N ILE A 82 -30.21 11.44 -2.03
CA ILE A 82 -31.41 11.01 -2.77
C ILE A 82 -32.51 10.55 -1.80
N ASP A 83 -32.13 10.01 -0.65
CA ASP A 83 -33.06 9.57 0.42
C ASP A 83 -33.54 10.73 1.35
N ILE A 84 -33.29 12.00 0.99
CA ILE A 84 -33.81 13.22 1.63
C ILE A 84 -34.74 13.93 0.67
#